data_AF-A0A507CNS9-F1
#
_entry.id   AF-A0A507CNS9-F1
#
_cell.length_a   1.000
_cell.length_b   1.000
_cell.length_c   1.000
_cell.angle_alpha   90.00
_cell.angle_beta   90.00
_cell.angle_gamma   90.00
#
_symmetry.space_group_name_H-M   'P 1'
#
loop_
_entity.id
_entity.type
_entity.pdbx_description
1 polymer ?
#
loop_
_entity_poly.entity_id
_entity_poly.type
_entity_poly.pdbx_seq_one_letter_code
_entity_poly.pdbx_strand_id
1 'polypeptide(L)'
;MSEYTPDTAETLETIAQFVSETPPGELSQVLNDIRGLVNNDSLVSEAIAQPLSAHNTNTLAVVAVAGSDASFIVSKFNALEGNRFVDPNAKLSYAVDHLAQTASDPVPHESNNETEEHRAALNAAINTYTQDHYPNGHCAVFSHDNSRTLNIGIVSNKFNPNNFWCVCCVSTRKSN
;
A
#
# COMPACT_ATOMS: atom_id res chain seq x y z
N MET A 1 -15.58 39.63 16.18
CA MET A 1 -15.55 38.25 15.64
C MET A 1 -14.35 37.59 16.30
N SER A 2 -14.54 36.65 17.22
CA SER A 2 -13.41 35.87 17.72
C SER A 2 -12.91 35.00 16.58
N GLU A 3 -11.62 35.02 16.30
CA GLU A 3 -11.00 34.03 15.42
C GLU A 3 -11.28 32.65 15.99
N TYR A 4 -11.90 31.79 15.18
CA TYR A 4 -12.02 30.37 15.50
C TYR A 4 -10.63 29.75 15.32
N THR A 5 -9.98 29.44 16.42
CA THR A 5 -8.79 28.59 16.43
C THR A 5 -9.27 27.15 16.57
N PRO A 6 -9.21 26.32 15.51
CA PRO A 6 -9.59 24.92 15.61
C PRO A 6 -8.73 24.22 16.67
N ASP A 7 -9.34 23.32 17.41
CA ASP A 7 -8.60 22.48 18.34
C ASP A 7 -7.59 21.62 17.57
N THR A 8 -6.44 21.35 18.18
CA THR A 8 -5.40 20.54 17.56
C THR A 8 -5.92 19.13 17.28
N ALA A 9 -6.74 18.57 18.18
CA ALA A 9 -7.32 17.24 18.01
C ALA A 9 -8.29 17.14 16.81
N GLU A 10 -9.22 18.09 16.66
CA GLU A 10 -10.16 18.13 15.52
C GLU A 10 -9.43 18.28 14.18
N THR A 11 -8.35 19.08 14.17
CA THR A 11 -7.51 19.27 12.97
C THR A 11 -6.83 17.96 12.56
N LEU A 12 -6.31 17.20 13.53
CA LEU A 12 -5.65 15.91 13.28
C LEU A 12 -6.63 14.86 12.73
N GLU A 13 -7.84 14.78 13.29
CA GLU A 13 -8.87 13.85 12.81
C GLU A 13 -9.28 14.17 11.37
N THR A 14 -9.44 15.46 11.06
CA THR A 14 -9.78 15.92 9.70
C THR A 14 -8.67 15.57 8.69
N ILE A 15 -7.40 15.75 9.07
CA ILE A 15 -6.24 15.36 8.23
C ILE A 15 -6.25 13.84 7.97
N ALA A 16 -6.48 13.05 9.01
CA ALA A 16 -6.54 11.59 8.90
C ALA A 16 -7.65 11.14 7.94
N GLN A 17 -8.83 11.78 8.02
CA GLN A 17 -9.95 11.50 7.13
C GLN A 17 -9.61 11.82 5.68
N PHE A 18 -9.01 13.00 5.39
CA PHE A 18 -8.61 13.34 4.02
C PHE A 18 -7.61 12.35 3.43
N VAL A 19 -6.61 11.93 4.22
CA VAL A 19 -5.65 10.92 3.77
C VAL A 19 -6.33 9.59 3.49
N SER A 20 -7.27 9.15 4.34
CA SER A 20 -7.99 7.90 4.15
C SER A 20 -8.91 7.90 2.92
N GLU A 21 -9.51 9.04 2.59
CA GLU A 21 -10.44 9.18 1.45
C GLU A 21 -9.72 9.53 0.14
N THR A 22 -8.40 9.71 0.17
CA THR A 22 -7.63 10.13 -1.00
C THR A 22 -7.70 9.05 -2.10
N PRO A 23 -8.03 9.42 -3.35
CA PRO A 23 -7.96 8.47 -4.45
C PRO A 23 -6.50 8.02 -4.69
N PRO A 24 -6.32 6.78 -5.16
CA PRO A 24 -4.99 6.25 -5.44
C PRO A 24 -4.29 7.10 -6.52
N GLY A 25 -3.04 7.48 -6.29
CA GLY A 25 -2.25 8.32 -7.20
C GLY A 25 -2.31 9.83 -6.92
N GLU A 26 -3.25 10.31 -6.10
CA GLU A 26 -3.34 11.74 -5.74
C GLU A 26 -2.80 12.04 -4.34
N LEU A 27 -2.36 11.02 -3.61
CA LEU A 27 -1.82 11.13 -2.25
C LEU A 27 -0.73 12.21 -2.11
N SER A 28 0.21 12.27 -3.04
CA SER A 28 1.27 13.30 -3.01
C SER A 28 0.70 14.73 -3.11
N GLN A 29 -0.36 14.93 -3.89
CA GLN A 29 -1.01 16.24 -4.07
C GLN A 29 -1.78 16.62 -2.80
N VAL A 30 -2.62 15.71 -2.29
CA VAL A 30 -3.39 15.93 -1.04
C VAL A 30 -2.47 16.25 0.13
N LEU A 31 -1.34 15.54 0.28
CA LEU A 31 -0.38 15.84 1.34
C LEU A 31 0.26 17.23 1.20
N ASN A 32 0.53 17.69 -0.02
CA ASN A 32 1.08 19.03 -0.24
C ASN A 32 0.04 20.12 0.05
N ASP A 33 -1.23 19.89 -0.29
CA ASP A 33 -2.33 20.81 0.01
C ASP A 33 -2.55 20.92 1.53
N ILE A 34 -2.56 19.79 2.25
CA ILE A 34 -2.69 19.78 3.72
C ILE A 34 -1.53 20.54 4.38
N ARG A 35 -0.29 20.36 3.91
CA ARG A 35 0.88 21.11 4.41
C ARG A 35 0.69 22.62 4.23
N GLY A 36 0.18 23.04 3.07
CA GLY A 36 -0.12 24.44 2.79
C GLY A 36 -1.22 25.03 3.68
N LEU A 37 -2.22 24.22 4.05
CA LEU A 37 -3.34 24.65 4.90
C LEU A 37 -2.97 24.74 6.39
N VAL A 38 -2.23 23.75 6.91
CA VAL A 38 -1.94 23.63 8.35
C VAL A 38 -0.72 24.47 8.75
N ASN A 39 0.23 24.70 7.84
CA ASN A 39 1.44 25.48 8.05
C ASN A 39 2.25 25.05 9.31
N ASN A 40 2.20 23.76 9.65
CA ASN A 40 2.95 23.14 10.74
C ASN A 40 3.36 21.71 10.34
N ASP A 41 4.52 21.58 9.72
CA ASP A 41 5.00 20.32 9.16
C ASP A 41 5.22 19.23 10.22
N SER A 42 5.62 19.62 11.44
CA SER A 42 5.81 18.65 12.53
C SER A 42 4.51 17.99 12.95
N LEU A 43 3.42 18.76 13.10
CA LEU A 43 2.11 18.22 13.43
C LEU A 43 1.57 17.35 12.29
N VAL A 44 1.69 17.80 11.05
CA VAL A 44 1.22 17.03 9.88
C VAL A 44 1.98 15.71 9.77
N SER A 45 3.31 15.70 9.93
CA SER A 45 4.10 14.48 9.80
C SER A 45 3.75 13.41 10.84
N GLU A 46 3.44 13.81 12.07
CA GLU A 46 3.00 12.87 13.12
C GLU A 46 1.56 12.38 12.85
N ALA A 47 0.68 13.29 12.42
CA ALA A 47 -0.73 12.99 12.13
C ALA A 47 -0.92 11.99 10.99
N ILE A 48 -0.11 12.08 9.94
CA ILE A 48 -0.33 11.31 8.71
C ILE A 48 0.22 9.90 8.77
N ALA A 49 1.16 9.58 9.66
CA ALA A 49 1.91 8.32 9.61
C ALA A 49 0.98 7.08 9.66
N GLN A 50 0.08 7.03 10.63
CA GLN A 50 -0.86 5.92 10.77
C GLN A 50 -1.95 5.90 9.67
N PRO A 51 -2.65 7.01 9.37
CA PRO A 51 -3.62 7.06 8.27
C PRO A 51 -3.02 6.69 6.92
N LEU A 52 -1.77 7.10 6.67
CA LEU A 52 -1.07 6.82 5.42
C LEU A 52 -0.70 5.35 5.27
N SER A 53 -0.25 4.70 6.35
CA SER A 53 -0.02 3.26 6.35
C SER A 53 -1.31 2.48 6.09
N ALA A 54 -2.41 2.88 6.75
CA ALA A 54 -3.72 2.28 6.54
C ALA A 54 -4.23 2.49 5.10
N HIS A 55 -4.06 3.69 4.54
CA HIS A 55 -4.43 3.99 3.16
C HIS A 55 -3.65 3.14 2.16
N ASN A 56 -2.32 3.09 2.29
CA ASN A 56 -1.46 2.30 1.39
C ASN A 56 -1.78 0.80 1.46
N THR A 57 -2.01 0.26 2.65
CA THR A 57 -2.36 -1.16 2.83
C THR A 57 -3.75 -1.51 2.30
N ASN A 58 -4.73 -0.60 2.42
CA ASN A 58 -6.10 -0.81 1.94
C ASN A 58 -6.22 -0.64 0.43
N THR A 59 -5.45 0.27 -0.17
CA THR A 59 -5.43 0.52 -1.61
C THR A 59 -4.52 -0.42 -2.39
N LEU A 60 -3.83 -1.36 -1.71
CA LEU A 60 -2.83 -2.25 -2.30
C LEU A 60 -1.72 -1.47 -3.03
N ALA A 61 -1.15 -0.47 -2.36
CA ALA A 61 -0.10 0.37 -2.94
C ALA A 61 1.08 -0.47 -3.42
N VAL A 62 1.57 -0.16 -4.61
CA VAL A 62 2.77 -0.77 -5.18
C VAL A 62 3.97 0.06 -4.73
N VAL A 63 4.91 -0.56 -4.04
CA VAL A 63 6.09 0.08 -3.47
C VAL A 63 7.34 -0.42 -4.19
N ALA A 64 8.22 0.51 -4.58
CA ALA A 64 9.48 0.19 -5.24
C ALA A 64 10.56 -0.20 -4.22
N VAL A 65 11.38 -1.19 -4.54
CA VAL A 65 12.52 -1.60 -3.70
C VAL A 65 13.72 -0.70 -4.02
N ALA A 66 14.26 -0.02 -3.01
CA ALA A 66 15.39 0.88 -3.17
C ALA A 66 16.62 0.14 -3.73
N GLY A 67 17.16 0.65 -4.85
CA GLY A 67 18.33 0.06 -5.51
C GLY A 67 18.03 -1.15 -6.40
N SER A 68 16.77 -1.43 -6.70
CA SER A 68 16.33 -2.49 -7.61
C SER A 68 15.18 -2.00 -8.49
N ASP A 69 14.98 -2.64 -9.65
CA ASP A 69 13.80 -2.43 -10.50
C ASP A 69 12.58 -3.23 -9.98
N ALA A 70 12.72 -3.94 -8.86
CA ALA A 70 11.66 -4.71 -8.23
C ALA A 70 10.67 -3.79 -7.50
N SER A 71 9.40 -4.22 -7.51
CA SER A 71 8.32 -3.59 -6.74
C SER A 71 7.40 -4.68 -6.19
N PHE A 72 6.77 -4.43 -5.04
CA PHE A 72 5.80 -5.36 -4.47
C PHE A 72 4.58 -4.63 -3.93
N ILE A 73 3.49 -5.38 -3.73
CA ILE A 73 2.23 -4.87 -3.22
C ILE A 73 2.26 -4.86 -1.69
N VAL A 74 1.91 -3.71 -1.11
CA VAL A 74 1.72 -3.53 0.32
C VAL A 74 0.27 -3.81 0.69
N SER A 75 0.06 -4.69 1.66
CA SER A 75 -1.26 -5.13 2.09
C SER A 75 -1.27 -5.44 3.58
N LYS A 76 -2.46 -5.49 4.18
CA LYS A 76 -2.64 -6.02 5.54
C LYS A 76 -2.21 -7.48 5.68
N PHE A 77 -2.21 -8.24 4.58
CA PHE A 77 -1.90 -9.68 4.61
C PHE A 77 -0.41 -9.98 4.63
N ASN A 78 0.45 -9.04 4.22
CA ASN A 78 1.90 -9.16 4.28
C ASN A 78 2.55 -8.19 5.28
N ALA A 79 1.75 -7.48 6.07
CA ALA A 79 2.24 -6.64 7.15
C ALA A 79 2.80 -7.52 8.29
N LEU A 80 4.00 -7.18 8.74
CA LEU A 80 4.61 -7.68 9.98
C LEU A 80 4.50 -6.60 11.07
N GLU A 81 5.19 -6.80 12.19
CA GLU A 81 5.29 -5.78 13.24
C GLU A 81 5.99 -4.51 12.73
N GLY A 82 5.45 -3.35 13.09
CA GLY A 82 5.93 -2.04 12.61
C GLY A 82 5.61 -1.79 11.14
N ASN A 83 6.49 -1.07 10.44
CA ASN A 83 6.36 -0.77 9.02
C ASN A 83 7.11 -1.80 8.14
N ARG A 84 7.11 -3.08 8.53
CA ARG A 84 7.77 -4.14 7.76
C ARG A 84 6.77 -4.96 6.97
N PHE A 85 7.12 -5.30 5.74
CA PHE A 85 6.26 -6.05 4.83
C PHE A 85 7.02 -7.19 4.17
N VAL A 86 6.36 -8.33 4.00
CA VAL A 86 6.92 -9.52 3.33
C VAL A 86 6.62 -9.48 1.84
N ASP A 87 7.65 -9.72 1.04
CA ASP A 87 7.50 -10.13 -0.34
C ASP A 87 7.65 -11.65 -0.44
N PRO A 88 6.54 -12.41 -0.59
CA PRO A 88 6.57 -13.86 -0.65
C PRO A 88 7.23 -14.39 -1.93
N ASN A 89 7.36 -13.57 -2.98
CA ASN A 89 8.02 -13.98 -4.22
C ASN A 89 9.55 -13.88 -4.09
N ALA A 90 10.04 -12.81 -3.48
CA ALA A 90 11.46 -12.64 -3.18
C ALA A 90 11.93 -13.43 -1.96
N LYS A 91 11.01 -13.90 -1.09
CA LYS A 91 11.30 -14.49 0.22
C LYS A 91 12.11 -13.55 1.11
N LEU A 92 11.81 -12.26 0.99
CA LEU A 92 12.45 -11.17 1.72
C LEU A 92 11.36 -10.35 2.43
N SER A 93 11.73 -9.70 3.52
CA SER A 93 10.96 -8.66 4.16
C SER A 93 11.68 -7.33 4.02
N TYR A 94 10.92 -6.25 3.89
CA TYR A 94 11.42 -4.90 3.71
C TYR A 94 10.80 -3.95 4.72
N ALA A 95 11.57 -2.96 5.17
CA ALA A 95 11.02 -1.79 5.85
C ALA A 95 10.45 -0.83 4.79
N VAL A 96 9.19 -0.46 4.92
CA VAL A 96 8.48 0.42 3.98
C VAL A 96 8.37 1.82 4.57
N ASP A 97 8.89 2.79 3.83
CA ASP A 97 8.55 4.19 4.04
C ASP A 97 7.26 4.49 3.26
N HIS A 98 6.16 4.66 3.99
CA HIS A 98 4.84 4.94 3.43
C HIS A 98 4.73 6.32 2.78
N LEU A 99 5.59 7.28 3.17
CA LEU A 99 5.61 8.62 2.61
C LEU A 99 6.40 8.66 1.30
N ALA A 100 7.58 8.04 1.28
CA ALA A 100 8.40 7.92 0.08
C ALA A 100 7.88 6.86 -0.89
N GLN A 101 7.00 5.96 -0.45
CA GLN A 101 6.57 4.76 -1.19
C GLN A 101 7.75 3.91 -1.66
N THR A 102 8.76 3.78 -0.78
CA THR A 102 9.99 3.00 -1.03
C THR A 102 10.19 1.93 0.03
N ALA A 103 10.65 0.77 -0.38
CA ALA A 103 11.06 -0.32 0.51
C ALA A 103 12.58 -0.39 0.62
N SER A 104 13.09 -0.64 1.81
CA SER A 104 14.52 -0.76 2.10
C SER A 104 14.78 -1.86 3.13
N ASP A 105 16.04 -2.07 3.51
CA ASP A 105 16.47 -3.03 4.52
C ASP A 105 15.96 -4.48 4.28
N PRO A 106 16.41 -5.14 3.20
CA PRO A 106 16.02 -6.50 2.86
C PRO A 106 16.51 -7.49 3.91
N VAL A 107 15.58 -8.21 4.54
CA VAL A 107 15.87 -9.28 5.50
C VAL A 107 15.21 -10.58 5.04
N PRO A 108 15.94 -11.70 4.93
CA PRO A 108 15.37 -13.00 4.58
C PRO A 108 14.16 -13.36 5.45
N HIS A 109 13.07 -13.77 4.79
CA HIS A 109 11.84 -14.19 5.46
C HIS A 109 11.27 -15.41 4.74
N GLU A 110 11.22 -16.55 5.43
CA GLU A 110 10.66 -17.78 4.89
C GLU A 110 9.16 -17.87 5.18
N SER A 111 8.36 -18.02 4.12
CA SER A 111 6.94 -18.32 4.21
C SER A 111 6.69 -19.73 4.76
N ASN A 112 5.47 -20.00 5.21
CA ASN A 112 5.08 -21.34 5.65
C ASN A 112 5.19 -22.38 4.51
N ASN A 113 6.03 -23.40 4.71
CA ASN A 113 6.31 -24.43 3.72
C ASN A 113 5.07 -25.22 3.27
N GLU A 114 4.03 -25.34 4.10
CA GLU A 114 2.84 -26.13 3.75
C GLU A 114 1.98 -25.48 2.66
N THR A 115 1.93 -24.15 2.61
CA THR A 115 1.10 -23.40 1.66
C THR A 115 1.90 -22.82 0.51
N GLU A 116 3.23 -22.82 0.59
CA GLU A 116 4.11 -22.18 -0.39
C GLU A 116 4.00 -22.79 -1.79
N GLU A 117 3.88 -24.12 -1.93
CA GLU A 117 3.71 -24.76 -3.23
C GLU A 117 2.42 -24.29 -3.94
N HIS A 118 1.31 -24.29 -3.20
CA HIS A 118 0.01 -23.85 -3.71
C HIS A 118 0.00 -22.34 -4.00
N ARG A 119 0.62 -21.55 -3.12
CA ARG A 119 0.77 -20.09 -3.27
C ARG A 119 1.58 -19.76 -4.52
N ALA A 120 2.73 -20.41 -4.72
CA ALA A 120 3.59 -20.18 -5.87
C ALA A 120 2.91 -20.56 -7.19
N ALA A 121 2.23 -21.72 -7.23
CA ALA A 121 1.45 -22.14 -8.39
C ALA A 121 0.31 -21.15 -8.72
N LEU A 122 -0.42 -20.69 -7.70
CA LEU A 122 -1.50 -19.71 -7.86
C LEU A 122 -0.96 -18.34 -8.30
N ASN A 123 0.16 -17.89 -7.72
CA ASN A 123 0.81 -16.63 -8.09
C ASN A 123 1.24 -16.64 -9.56
N ALA A 124 1.78 -17.75 -10.06
CA ALA A 124 2.12 -17.88 -11.48
C ALA A 124 0.88 -17.80 -12.38
N ALA A 125 -0.21 -18.49 -12.04
CA ALA A 125 -1.45 -18.46 -12.81
C ALA A 125 -2.10 -17.07 -12.82
N ILE A 126 -2.13 -16.39 -11.67
CA ILE A 126 -2.68 -15.04 -11.54
C ILE A 126 -1.81 -14.03 -12.27
N ASN A 127 -0.48 -14.15 -12.20
CA ASN A 127 0.41 -13.25 -12.94
C ASN A 127 0.16 -13.31 -14.45
N THR A 128 0.00 -14.51 -15.02
CA THR A 128 -0.39 -14.65 -16.44
C THR A 128 -1.73 -13.95 -16.72
N TYR A 129 -2.75 -14.20 -15.89
CA TYR A 129 -4.06 -13.53 -16.02
C TYR A 129 -3.93 -11.99 -15.91
N THR A 130 -3.12 -11.50 -14.98
CA THR A 130 -2.92 -10.06 -14.79
C THR A 130 -2.24 -9.43 -16.00
N GLN A 131 -1.21 -10.05 -16.56
CA GLN A 131 -0.54 -9.52 -17.76
C GLN A 131 -1.46 -9.53 -19.00
N ASP A 132 -2.31 -10.55 -19.15
CA ASP A 132 -3.23 -10.66 -20.29
C ASP A 132 -4.37 -9.62 -20.23
N HIS A 133 -4.85 -9.28 -19.04
CA HIS A 133 -6.00 -8.39 -18.85
C HIS A 133 -5.65 -6.96 -18.41
N TYR A 134 -4.47 -6.75 -17.82
CA TYR A 134 -4.03 -5.49 -17.23
C TYR A 134 -2.58 -5.18 -17.64
N PRO A 135 -2.35 -4.38 -18.69
CA PRO A 135 -1.02 -4.10 -19.24
C PRO A 135 0.02 -3.52 -18.26
N ASN A 136 -0.44 -2.91 -17.16
CA ASN A 136 0.39 -2.39 -16.05
C ASN A 136 -0.11 -2.93 -14.70
N GLY A 137 -0.72 -4.11 -14.70
CA GLY A 137 -1.22 -4.73 -13.49
C GLY A 137 -0.09 -5.35 -12.67
N HIS A 138 -0.15 -5.18 -11.36
CA HIS A 138 0.63 -5.92 -10.40
C HIS A 138 -0.27 -6.92 -9.69
N CYS A 139 0.26 -8.09 -9.38
CA CYS A 139 -0.43 -9.07 -8.56
C CYS A 139 0.48 -9.64 -7.49
N ALA A 140 -0.12 -10.05 -6.38
CA ALA A 140 0.56 -10.77 -5.32
C ALA A 140 -0.40 -11.76 -4.65
N VAL A 141 0.12 -12.92 -4.26
CA VAL A 141 -0.61 -13.91 -3.48
C VAL A 141 0.04 -14.03 -2.10
N PHE A 142 -0.76 -13.82 -1.07
CA PHE A 142 -0.34 -13.80 0.33
C PHE A 142 -0.95 -14.98 1.10
N SER A 143 -0.14 -15.60 1.94
CA SER A 143 -0.56 -16.55 2.96
C SER A 143 -0.60 -15.83 4.32
N HIS A 144 -1.72 -15.90 5.04
CA HIS A 144 -1.87 -15.21 6.32
C HIS A 144 -2.12 -16.20 7.48
N ASP A 145 -1.45 -15.98 8.61
CA ASP A 145 -1.67 -16.63 9.91
C ASP A 145 -1.64 -18.16 9.94
N ASN A 146 -0.74 -18.82 9.19
CA ASN A 146 -0.67 -20.28 9.10
C ASN A 146 -1.99 -20.96 8.71
N SER A 147 -2.96 -20.19 8.24
CA SER A 147 -4.20 -20.70 7.70
C SER A 147 -3.93 -21.21 6.28
N ARG A 148 -4.64 -22.26 5.85
CA ARG A 148 -4.65 -22.69 4.44
C ARG A 148 -5.32 -21.69 3.49
N THR A 149 -5.59 -20.47 3.98
CA THR A 149 -6.21 -19.42 3.21
C THR A 149 -5.16 -18.69 2.39
N LEU A 150 -5.39 -18.62 1.07
CA LEU A 150 -4.63 -17.76 0.18
C LEU A 150 -5.44 -16.51 -0.17
N ASN A 151 -4.81 -15.35 -0.03
CA ASN A 151 -5.37 -14.05 -0.38
C ASN A 151 -4.68 -13.57 -1.65
N ILE A 152 -5.47 -13.35 -2.70
CA ILE A 152 -4.99 -12.83 -3.97
C ILE A 152 -5.26 -11.33 -4.00
N GLY A 153 -4.24 -10.51 -4.27
CA GLY A 153 -4.36 -9.09 -4.57
C GLY A 153 -3.97 -8.83 -6.02
N ILE A 154 -4.88 -8.25 -6.80
CA ILE A 154 -4.58 -7.70 -8.13
C ILE A 154 -4.83 -6.20 -8.05
N VAL A 155 -3.83 -5.41 -8.43
CA VAL A 155 -3.91 -3.96 -8.52
C VAL A 155 -3.50 -3.55 -9.93
N SER A 156 -4.34 -2.75 -10.58
CA SER A 156 -4.00 -2.14 -11.86
C SER A 156 -4.31 -0.67 -11.77
N ASN A 157 -3.26 0.15 -11.81
CA ASN A 157 -3.38 1.59 -11.77
C ASN A 157 -3.16 2.12 -13.18
N LYS A 158 -4.14 2.88 -13.68
CA LYS A 158 -3.97 3.67 -14.90
C LYS A 158 -4.20 5.13 -14.56
N PHE A 159 -3.10 5.87 -14.51
CA PHE A 159 -3.07 7.29 -14.21
C PHE A 159 -2.82 8.06 -15.49
N ASN A 160 -3.74 8.96 -15.87
CA ASN A 160 -3.56 9.86 -17.00
C ASN A 160 -3.94 11.30 -16.59
N PRO A 161 -3.00 12.05 -15.96
CA PRO A 161 -3.28 13.37 -15.40
C PRO A 161 -3.63 14.39 -16.49
N ASN A 162 -3.05 14.25 -17.69
CA ASN A 162 -3.36 15.09 -18.85
C ASN A 162 -4.81 14.92 -19.33
N ASN A 163 -5.46 13.82 -18.97
CA ASN A 163 -6.85 13.52 -19.30
C ASN A 163 -7.78 13.54 -18.07
N PHE A 164 -7.30 13.98 -16.89
CA PHE A 164 -8.09 14.13 -15.65
C PHE A 164 -8.79 12.85 -15.14
N TRP A 165 -8.14 11.68 -15.24
CA TRP A 165 -8.70 10.47 -14.65
C TRP A 165 -7.65 9.52 -14.06
N CYS A 166 -8.06 8.83 -13.00
CA CYS A 166 -7.38 7.69 -12.38
C CYS A 166 -8.37 6.55 -12.18
N VAL A 167 -7.99 5.33 -12.55
CA VAL A 167 -8.74 4.12 -12.23
C VAL A 167 -7.83 3.15 -11.47
N CYS A 168 -8.29 2.70 -10.31
CA CYS A 168 -7.69 1.64 -9.53
C CYS A 168 -8.69 0.49 -9.38
N CYS A 169 -8.31 -0.69 -9.85
CA CYS A 169 -9.07 -1.91 -9.63
C CYS A 169 -8.35 -2.73 -8.58
N VAL A 170 -8.97 -2.90 -7.41
CA VAL A 170 -8.51 -3.80 -6.36
C VAL A 170 -9.42 -5.01 -6.32
N SER A 171 -8.87 -6.20 -6.58
CA SER A 171 -9.57 -7.46 -6.38
C SER A 171 -8.90 -8.23 -5.27
N THR A 172 -9.66 -8.54 -4.21
CA THR A 172 -9.25 -9.46 -3.15
C THR A 172 -10.08 -10.72 -3.23
N ARG A 173 -9.46 -11.88 -3.47
CA ARG A 173 -10.14 -13.17 -3.42
C ARG A 173 -9.53 -14.05 -2.35
N LYS A 174 -10.39 -14.58 -1.47
CA LYS A 174 -10.07 -15.59 -0.48
C LYS A 174 -10.33 -16.98 -1.08
N SER A 175 -9.30 -17.80 -1.21
CA SER A 175 -9.48 -19.22 -1.55
C SER A 175 -9.57 -20.02 -0.25
N ASN A 176 -10.69 -20.73 -0.07
CA ASN A 176 -10.89 -21.73 0.99
C ASN A 176 -10.51 -23.12 0.50
#